data_AF-A0A0F2QV76-F1
#
_entry.id   AF-A0A0F2QV76-F1
#
_cell.length_a   1.000
_cell.length_b   1.000
_cell.length_c   1.000
_cell.angle_alpha   90.00
_cell.angle_beta   90.00
_cell.angle_gamma   90.00
#
_symmetry.space_group_name_H-M   'P 1'
#
loop_
_entity.id
_entity.type
_entity.pdbx_description
1 polymer ?
#
loop_
_entity_poly.entity_id
_entity_poly.type
_entity_poly.pdbx_seq_one_letter_code
_entity_poly.pdbx_strand_id
1 'polypeptide(L)'
;MFAWWQNLESVSVFNTWMQMIAMLGAALTTVSVLLLWMQGNRMTRYISEREQSAHRKIKAVEKAAEQIRKELLATQQNQDIADQRRRLAEMDAGALRKEMEKTRIRYADAEGALRERIDELKDINITQTQEDGNAVIEEKTEQKCVLDAQQSKMLSKLLSSGPKGELDIISVLEDPRAYEIASDIKEIFDKQGWSTSEIIRSAFSSPPEGIMLIIHSKETAPSYAKFLQRTLTTAGLPVSAQISNKYREWSISMVVGHTG
;
A
#
# COMPACT_ATOMS: atom_id res chain seq x y z
N MET A 1 -43.18 -45.93 -87.59
CA MET A 1 -42.03 -45.02 -87.74
C MET A 1 -42.55 -43.60 -87.65
N PHE A 2 -42.03 -42.79 -86.72
CA PHE A 2 -42.57 -41.46 -86.42
C PHE A 2 -42.50 -40.55 -87.67
N ALA A 3 -43.65 -40.31 -88.30
CA ALA A 3 -43.79 -39.52 -89.53
C ALA A 3 -43.27 -38.07 -89.41
N TRP A 4 -43.11 -37.58 -88.19
CA TRP A 4 -42.58 -36.24 -87.94
C TRP A 4 -41.08 -36.09 -88.30
N TRP A 5 -40.31 -37.16 -88.55
CA TRP A 5 -38.87 -37.07 -88.85
C TRP A 5 -38.60 -36.77 -90.32
N GLN A 6 -39.61 -36.88 -91.19
CA GLN A 6 -39.47 -36.65 -92.62
C GLN A 6 -39.67 -35.18 -93.02
N ASN A 7 -40.13 -34.33 -92.09
CA ASN A 7 -40.29 -32.91 -92.33
C ASN A 7 -39.01 -32.16 -91.92
N LEU A 8 -38.41 -31.40 -92.83
CA LEU A 8 -37.21 -30.61 -92.54
C LEU A 8 -37.45 -29.55 -91.44
N GLU A 9 -38.68 -29.06 -91.34
CA GLU A 9 -39.09 -28.06 -90.34
C GLU A 9 -39.14 -28.60 -88.91
N SER A 10 -39.55 -29.86 -88.69
CA SER A 10 -39.61 -30.43 -87.34
C SER A 10 -38.21 -30.72 -86.80
N VAL A 11 -37.27 -31.12 -87.65
CA VAL A 11 -35.86 -31.36 -87.29
C VAL A 11 -35.16 -30.05 -86.90
N SER A 12 -35.43 -28.94 -87.60
CA SER A 12 -34.86 -27.63 -87.26
C SER A 12 -35.40 -27.12 -85.92
N VAL A 13 -36.72 -27.20 -85.70
CA VAL A 13 -37.36 -26.82 -84.42
C VAL A 13 -36.81 -27.65 -83.26
N PHE A 14 -36.65 -28.97 -83.43
CA PHE A 14 -36.06 -29.83 -82.40
C PHE A 14 -34.61 -29.45 -82.08
N ASN A 15 -33.79 -29.14 -83.08
CA ASN A 15 -32.42 -28.69 -82.88
C ASN A 15 -32.37 -27.35 -82.12
N THR A 16 -33.21 -26.38 -82.46
CA THR A 16 -33.30 -25.11 -81.72
C THR A 16 -33.71 -25.33 -80.27
N TRP A 17 -34.64 -26.25 -80.00
CA TRP A 17 -35.05 -26.60 -78.64
C TRP A 17 -33.92 -27.25 -77.84
N MET A 18 -33.17 -28.18 -78.45
CA MET A 18 -31.99 -28.79 -77.84
C MET A 18 -30.89 -27.76 -77.53
N GLN A 19 -30.67 -26.79 -78.43
CA GLN A 19 -29.74 -25.69 -78.18
C GLN A 19 -30.19 -24.81 -77.01
N MET A 20 -31.48 -24.49 -76.91
CA MET A 20 -32.04 -23.74 -75.77
C MET A 20 -31.83 -24.48 -74.45
N ILE A 21 -32.06 -25.79 -74.42
CA ILE A 21 -31.81 -26.63 -73.23
C ILE A 21 -30.33 -26.63 -72.87
N ALA A 22 -29.44 -26.77 -73.84
CA ALA A 22 -28.01 -26.75 -73.60
C ALA A 22 -27.55 -25.40 -73.02
N MET A 23 -28.07 -24.28 -73.56
CA MET A 23 -27.79 -22.94 -73.03
C MET A 23 -28.34 -22.76 -71.60
N LEU A 24 -29.55 -23.24 -71.32
CA LEU A 24 -30.11 -23.22 -69.97
C LEU A 24 -29.29 -24.07 -69.00
N GLY A 25 -28.86 -25.26 -69.41
CA GLY A 25 -27.98 -26.12 -68.62
C GLY A 25 -26.65 -25.45 -68.30
N ALA A 26 -26.02 -24.80 -69.28
CA ALA A 26 -24.78 -24.05 -69.08
C ALA A 26 -24.96 -22.82 -68.16
N ALA A 27 -26.08 -22.12 -68.28
CA ALA A 27 -26.41 -21.02 -67.36
C ALA A 27 -26.60 -21.53 -65.92
N LEU A 28 -27.24 -22.68 -65.75
CA LEU A 28 -27.49 -23.26 -64.42
C LEU A 28 -26.19 -23.76 -63.76
N THR A 29 -25.29 -24.38 -64.52
CA THR A 29 -23.99 -24.83 -63.99
C THR A 29 -23.10 -23.65 -63.60
N THR A 30 -23.05 -22.59 -64.41
CA THR A 30 -22.26 -21.39 -64.08
C THR A 30 -22.79 -20.69 -62.82
N VAL A 31 -24.12 -20.56 -62.66
CA VAL A 31 -24.73 -20.04 -61.44
C VAL A 31 -24.42 -20.93 -60.23
N SER A 32 -24.51 -22.26 -60.38
CA SER A 32 -24.20 -23.19 -59.30
C SER A 32 -22.74 -23.11 -58.84
N VAL A 33 -21.80 -22.99 -59.78
CA VAL A 33 -20.36 -22.80 -59.46
C VAL A 33 -20.14 -21.48 -58.72
N LEU A 34 -20.79 -20.40 -59.16
CA LEU A 34 -20.69 -19.10 -58.51
C LEU A 34 -21.25 -19.14 -57.07
N LEU A 35 -22.39 -19.79 -56.87
CA LEU A 35 -22.97 -19.98 -55.53
C LEU A 35 -22.07 -20.82 -54.62
N LEU A 36 -21.51 -21.91 -55.12
CA LEU A 36 -20.55 -22.74 -54.37
C LEU A 36 -19.31 -21.93 -53.99
N TRP A 37 -18.79 -21.11 -54.90
CA TRP A 37 -17.64 -20.23 -54.62
C TRP A 37 -17.97 -19.16 -53.57
N MET A 38 -19.15 -18.52 -53.67
CA MET A 38 -19.60 -17.56 -52.67
C MET A 38 -19.81 -18.20 -51.29
N GLN A 39 -20.42 -19.39 -51.23
CA GLN A 39 -20.61 -20.12 -49.97
C GLN A 39 -19.28 -20.60 -49.39
N GLY A 40 -18.37 -21.11 -50.22
CA GLY A 40 -17.03 -21.51 -49.81
C GLY A 40 -16.26 -20.35 -49.19
N ASN A 41 -16.25 -19.18 -49.85
CA ASN A 41 -15.59 -17.99 -49.32
C ASN A 41 -16.19 -17.51 -47.98
N ARG A 42 -17.52 -17.58 -47.83
CA ARG A 42 -18.16 -17.26 -46.55
C ARG A 42 -17.75 -18.24 -45.46
N MET A 43 -17.75 -19.54 -45.76
CA MET A 43 -17.38 -20.59 -44.80
C MET A 43 -15.91 -20.46 -44.36
N THR A 44 -14.98 -20.21 -45.28
CA THR A 44 -13.57 -20.00 -44.96
C THR A 44 -13.37 -18.80 -44.03
N ARG A 45 -14.11 -17.70 -44.23
CA ARG A 45 -14.09 -16.55 -43.32
C ARG A 45 -14.57 -16.94 -41.93
N TYR A 46 -15.71 -17.62 -41.82
CA TYR A 46 -16.23 -18.08 -40.53
C TYR A 46 -15.26 -19.01 -39.79
N ILE A 47 -14.62 -19.95 -40.48
CA ILE A 47 -13.62 -20.83 -39.88
C ILE A 47 -12.44 -20.01 -39.37
N SER A 48 -11.91 -19.10 -40.18
CA SER A 48 -10.78 -18.25 -39.80
C SER A 48 -11.08 -17.35 -38.60
N GLU A 49 -12.27 -16.77 -38.53
CA GLU A 49 -12.71 -15.95 -37.39
C GLU A 49 -12.85 -16.80 -36.12
N ARG A 50 -13.38 -18.03 -36.26
CA ARG A 50 -13.51 -18.96 -35.14
C ARG A 50 -12.15 -19.40 -34.61
N GLU A 51 -11.20 -19.71 -35.48
CA GLU A 51 -9.82 -20.05 -35.11
C GLU A 51 -9.13 -18.87 -34.41
N GLN A 52 -9.25 -17.66 -34.95
CA GLN A 52 -8.71 -16.46 -34.30
C GLN A 52 -9.33 -16.22 -32.93
N SER A 53 -10.65 -16.40 -32.79
CA SER A 53 -11.33 -16.25 -31.50
C SER A 53 -10.86 -17.31 -30.50
N ALA A 54 -10.64 -18.55 -30.94
CA ALA A 54 -10.12 -19.63 -30.11
C ALA A 54 -8.67 -19.33 -29.68
N HIS A 55 -7.81 -18.87 -30.58
CA HIS A 55 -6.45 -18.45 -30.26
C HIS A 55 -6.41 -17.28 -29.26
N ARG A 56 -7.31 -16.30 -29.40
CA ARG A 56 -7.43 -15.20 -28.42
C ARG A 56 -7.83 -15.73 -27.04
N LYS A 57 -8.79 -16.66 -26.98
CA LYS A 57 -9.21 -17.29 -25.73
C LYS A 57 -8.08 -18.10 -25.10
N ILE A 58 -7.35 -18.90 -25.88
CA ILE A 58 -6.19 -19.67 -25.41
C ILE A 58 -5.14 -18.73 -24.82
N LYS A 59 -4.75 -17.66 -25.55
CA LYS A 59 -3.79 -16.67 -25.05
C LYS A 59 -4.26 -15.95 -23.79
N ALA A 60 -5.56 -15.66 -23.68
CA ALA A 60 -6.12 -15.05 -22.48
C ALA A 60 -6.03 -15.99 -21.27
N VAL A 61 -6.34 -17.27 -21.46
CA VAL A 61 -6.20 -18.30 -20.42
C VAL A 61 -4.74 -18.52 -20.04
N GLU A 62 -3.83 -18.55 -21.01
CA GLU A 62 -2.39 -18.67 -20.77
C GLU A 62 -1.86 -17.50 -19.94
N LYS A 63 -2.22 -16.25 -20.29
CA LYS A 63 -1.87 -15.08 -19.48
C LYS A 63 -2.46 -15.14 -18.06
N ALA A 64 -3.70 -15.59 -17.92
CA ALA A 64 -4.31 -15.77 -16.60
C ALA A 64 -3.57 -16.84 -15.78
N ALA A 65 -3.16 -17.94 -16.41
CA ALA A 65 -2.37 -18.98 -15.76
C ALA A 65 -0.97 -18.48 -15.34
N GLU A 66 -0.31 -17.68 -16.19
CA GLU A 66 0.95 -17.03 -15.84
C GLU A 66 0.80 -16.07 -14.66
N GLN A 67 -0.29 -15.29 -14.63
CA GLN A 67 -0.57 -14.37 -13.54
C GLN A 67 -0.80 -15.14 -12.23
N ILE A 68 -1.61 -16.19 -12.25
CA ILE A 68 -1.85 -17.06 -11.08
C ILE A 68 -0.52 -17.66 -10.59
N ARG A 69 0.35 -18.11 -11.51
CA ARG A 69 1.67 -18.65 -11.14
C ARG A 69 2.55 -17.60 -10.47
N LYS A 70 2.54 -16.35 -10.95
CA LYS A 70 3.27 -15.23 -10.33
C LYS A 70 2.72 -14.89 -8.95
N GLU A 71 1.40 -14.83 -8.82
CA GLU A 71 0.73 -14.59 -7.54
C GLU A 71 1.06 -15.70 -6.53
N LEU A 72 1.01 -16.97 -6.95
CA LEU A 72 1.33 -18.11 -6.09
C LEU A 72 2.79 -18.07 -5.61
N LEU A 73 3.74 -17.76 -6.50
CA LEU A 73 5.14 -17.57 -6.11
C LEU A 73 5.33 -16.41 -5.13
N ALA A 74 4.65 -15.28 -5.35
CA ALA A 74 4.71 -14.14 -4.44
C ALA A 74 4.11 -14.49 -3.07
N THR A 75 3.00 -15.24 -3.04
CA THR A 75 2.41 -15.71 -1.77
C THR A 75 3.33 -16.68 -1.03
N GLN A 76 4.00 -17.59 -1.75
CA GLN A 76 4.96 -18.52 -1.16
C GLN A 76 6.16 -17.77 -0.56
N GLN A 77 6.74 -16.81 -1.28
CA GLN A 77 7.82 -15.97 -0.75
C GLN A 77 7.39 -15.18 0.48
N ASN A 78 6.17 -14.63 0.49
CA ASN A 78 5.65 -13.92 1.64
C ASN A 78 5.47 -14.82 2.86
N GLN A 79 5.06 -16.08 2.66
CA GLN A 79 4.98 -17.08 3.72
C GLN A 79 6.37 -17.40 4.29
N ASP A 80 7.36 -17.64 3.42
CA ASP A 80 8.74 -17.91 3.85
C ASP A 80 9.33 -16.73 4.65
N ILE A 81 9.10 -15.49 4.21
CA ILE A 81 9.54 -14.29 4.95
C ILE A 81 8.84 -14.18 6.30
N ALA A 82 7.54 -14.48 6.36
CA ALA A 82 6.79 -14.45 7.61
C ALA A 82 7.30 -15.50 8.60
N ASP A 83 7.63 -16.71 8.13
CA ASP A 83 8.18 -17.78 8.96
C ASP A 83 9.61 -17.48 9.42
N GLN A 84 10.45 -16.89 8.56
CA GLN A 84 11.76 -16.38 8.96
C GLN A 84 11.64 -15.33 10.07
N ARG A 85 10.70 -14.39 9.93
CA ARG A 85 10.45 -13.36 10.97
C ARG A 85 9.96 -13.97 12.28
N ARG A 86 9.12 -15.01 12.24
CA ARG A 86 8.70 -15.74 13.45
C ARG A 86 9.89 -16.39 14.15
N ARG A 87 10.75 -17.09 13.41
CA ARG A 87 11.95 -17.72 13.98
C ARG A 87 12.90 -16.70 14.60
N LEU A 88 13.10 -15.56 13.95
CA LEU A 88 13.91 -14.47 14.52
C LEU A 88 13.29 -13.92 15.81
N ALA A 89 11.98 -13.67 15.82
CA ALA A 89 11.28 -13.21 17.03
C ALA A 89 11.32 -14.24 18.17
N GLU A 90 11.26 -15.54 17.88
CA GLU A 90 11.42 -16.61 18.87
C GLU A 90 12.83 -16.65 19.44
N MET A 91 13.86 -16.47 18.61
CA MET A 91 15.25 -16.38 19.05
C MET A 91 15.48 -15.15 19.95
N ASP A 92 14.98 -13.98 19.54
CA ASP A 92 15.10 -12.74 20.30
C ASP A 92 14.35 -12.84 21.64
N ALA A 93 13.14 -13.39 21.65
CA ALA A 93 12.40 -13.64 22.89
C ALA A 93 13.12 -14.63 23.81
N GLY A 94 13.76 -15.67 23.24
CA GLY A 94 14.58 -16.61 23.98
C GLY A 94 15.84 -15.96 24.58
N ALA A 95 16.50 -15.08 23.84
CA ALA A 95 17.64 -14.29 24.32
C ALA A 95 17.21 -13.34 25.45
N LEU A 96 16.10 -12.61 25.26
CA LEU A 96 15.54 -11.71 26.26
C LEU A 96 15.18 -12.45 27.55
N ARG A 97 14.57 -13.64 27.46
CA ARG A 97 14.28 -14.48 28.64
C ARG A 97 15.55 -14.87 29.39
N LYS A 98 16.63 -15.23 28.68
CA LYS A 98 17.92 -15.55 29.32
C LYS A 98 18.54 -14.32 30.00
N GLU A 99 18.43 -13.14 29.40
CA GLU A 99 18.90 -11.90 30.02
C GLU A 99 18.06 -11.50 31.24
N MET A 100 16.74 -11.66 31.17
CA MET A 100 15.83 -11.44 32.29
C MET A 100 16.11 -12.42 33.45
N GLU A 101 16.40 -13.68 33.14
CA GLU A 101 16.80 -14.64 34.18
C GLU A 101 18.15 -14.27 34.81
N LYS A 102 19.15 -13.89 34.00
CA LYS A 102 20.44 -13.43 34.51
C LYS A 102 20.33 -12.17 35.38
N THR A 103 19.52 -11.20 34.97
CA THR A 103 19.28 -9.99 35.76
C THR A 103 18.54 -10.32 37.05
N ARG A 104 17.52 -11.18 37.01
CA ARG A 104 16.82 -11.65 38.20
C ARG A 104 17.75 -12.32 39.20
N ILE A 105 18.67 -13.19 38.74
CA ILE A 105 19.68 -13.82 39.60
C ILE A 105 20.57 -12.74 40.24
N ARG A 106 21.10 -11.80 39.44
CA ARG A 106 21.93 -10.69 39.98
C ARG A 106 21.19 -9.84 41.01
N TYR A 107 19.90 -9.58 40.81
CA TYR A 107 19.08 -8.86 41.78
C TYR A 107 18.85 -9.67 43.04
N ALA A 108 18.60 -10.98 42.94
CA ALA A 108 18.46 -11.86 44.10
C ALA A 108 19.77 -11.95 44.90
N ASP A 109 20.92 -12.03 44.23
CA ASP A 109 22.24 -12.02 44.87
C ASP A 109 22.50 -10.68 45.57
N ALA A 110 22.18 -9.56 44.91
CA ALA A 110 22.32 -8.22 45.50
C ALA A 110 21.36 -8.00 46.68
N GLU A 111 20.13 -8.52 46.62
CA GLU A 111 19.18 -8.49 47.74
C GLU A 111 19.67 -9.37 48.89
N GLY A 112 20.26 -10.53 48.61
CA GLY A 112 20.91 -11.38 49.61
C GLY A 112 22.05 -10.66 50.32
N ALA A 113 22.96 -10.03 49.57
CA ALA A 113 24.07 -9.25 50.14
C ALA A 113 23.60 -8.01 50.91
N LEU A 114 22.51 -7.36 50.46
CA LEU A 114 21.89 -6.26 51.20
C LEU A 114 21.22 -6.76 52.49
N ARG A 115 20.55 -7.91 52.48
CA ARG A 115 19.98 -8.51 53.70
C ARG A 115 21.06 -8.89 54.69
N GLU A 116 22.16 -9.49 54.22
CA GLU A 116 23.32 -9.80 55.04
C GLU A 116 23.92 -8.53 55.66
N ARG A 117 24.11 -7.46 54.87
CA ARG A 117 24.50 -6.14 55.39
C ARG A 117 23.47 -5.52 56.32
N ILE A 118 22.17 -5.70 56.10
CA ILE A 118 21.12 -5.16 56.97
C ILE A 118 21.09 -5.92 58.30
N ASP A 119 21.31 -7.23 58.31
CA ASP A 119 21.45 -8.02 59.52
C ASP A 119 22.75 -7.66 60.26
N GLU A 120 23.88 -7.48 59.55
CA GLU A 120 25.12 -6.93 60.12
C GLU A 120 24.93 -5.50 60.67
N LEU A 121 24.19 -4.64 59.96
CA LEU A 121 23.87 -3.29 60.41
C LEU A 121 22.87 -3.29 61.57
N LYS A 122 21.98 -4.28 61.67
CA LYS A 122 21.12 -4.46 62.85
C LYS A 122 21.92 -4.74 64.11
N ASP A 123 23.06 -5.43 63.97
CA ASP A 123 23.98 -5.70 65.06
C ASP A 123 24.87 -4.47 65.39
N ILE A 124 25.02 -3.52 64.46
CA ILE A 124 25.88 -2.32 64.61
C ILE A 124 25.07 -1.05 64.99
N ASN A 125 23.76 -1.00 64.69
CA ASN A 125 22.95 0.22 64.79
C ASN A 125 22.30 0.48 66.18
N ILE A 126 23.08 0.26 67.25
CA ILE A 126 22.88 0.92 68.56
C ILE A 126 23.72 2.20 68.67
N THR A 127 24.56 2.53 67.69
CA THR A 127 25.37 3.75 67.74
C THR A 127 25.49 4.44 66.39
N GLN A 128 25.02 5.69 66.38
CA GLN A 128 25.30 6.81 65.48
C GLN A 128 24.27 7.16 64.40
N THR A 129 23.45 8.12 64.82
CA THR A 129 22.76 9.21 64.12
C THR A 129 23.59 10.00 63.09
N GLN A 130 22.84 10.55 62.12
CA GLN A 130 23.05 11.81 61.38
C GLN A 130 24.23 11.80 60.38
N GLU A 131 24.24 12.46 59.22
CA GLU A 131 23.51 13.61 58.65
C GLU A 131 23.94 13.63 57.15
N ASP A 132 23.05 13.86 56.17
CA ASP A 132 22.83 15.15 55.48
C ASP A 132 23.35 15.13 54.02
N GLY A 133 22.79 15.99 53.16
CA GLY A 133 23.48 16.40 51.92
C GLY A 133 22.79 16.16 50.58
N ASN A 134 21.81 17.03 50.27
CA ASN A 134 21.68 17.83 49.03
C ASN A 134 22.24 17.30 47.70
N ALA A 135 21.37 17.23 46.69
CA ALA A 135 21.76 17.41 45.28
C ALA A 135 20.70 18.25 44.53
N VAL A 136 21.05 19.51 44.33
CA VAL A 136 20.39 20.49 43.46
C VAL A 136 20.52 20.00 42.02
N ILE A 137 19.39 19.87 41.32
CA ILE A 137 19.35 19.57 39.87
C ILE A 137 19.35 20.92 39.14
N GLU A 138 20.42 21.12 38.35
CA GLU A 138 20.59 22.26 37.46
C GLU A 138 19.52 22.27 36.35
N GLU A 139 18.77 23.37 36.29
CA GLU A 139 17.86 23.72 35.20
C GLU A 139 18.66 24.10 33.94
N LYS A 140 18.43 23.34 32.87
CA LYS A 140 19.00 23.59 31.55
C LYS A 140 17.96 24.27 30.66
N THR A 141 18.16 25.58 30.52
CA THR A 141 17.86 26.43 29.35
C THR A 141 16.45 26.34 28.74
N GLU A 142 15.65 27.36 29.04
CA GLU A 142 14.38 27.69 28.39
C GLU A 142 14.56 27.86 26.87
N GLN A 143 14.16 26.84 26.11
CA GLN A 143 13.77 27.00 24.72
C GLN A 143 12.27 27.28 24.72
N LYS A 144 11.86 28.44 24.22
CA LYS A 144 10.46 28.81 23.99
C LYS A 144 9.84 27.82 22.99
N CYS A 145 9.42 26.67 23.48
CA CYS A 145 8.60 25.72 22.78
C CYS A 145 7.16 25.99 23.22
N VAL A 146 6.26 26.23 22.27
CA VAL A 146 4.82 26.39 22.56
C VAL A 146 4.21 25.04 22.98
N LEU A 147 4.86 23.94 22.60
CA LEU A 147 4.60 22.60 23.13
C LEU A 147 5.20 22.41 24.53
N ASP A 148 4.47 21.74 25.41
CA ASP A 148 4.95 21.38 26.74
C ASP A 148 6.27 20.60 26.66
N ALA A 149 7.24 20.94 27.52
CA ALA A 149 8.59 20.37 27.49
C ALA A 149 8.56 18.84 27.63
N GLN A 150 7.57 18.32 28.38
CA GLN A 150 7.33 16.90 28.53
C GLN A 150 6.82 16.26 27.22
N GLN A 151 5.92 16.93 26.50
CA GLN A 151 5.39 16.48 25.21
C GLN A 151 6.48 16.44 24.14
N SER A 152 7.33 17.46 24.06
CA SER A 152 8.46 17.51 23.12
C SER A 152 9.48 16.38 23.37
N LYS A 153 9.82 16.12 24.65
CA LYS A 153 10.71 15.02 25.05
C LYS A 153 10.10 13.64 24.78
N MET A 154 8.79 13.50 24.98
CA MET A 154 8.08 12.25 24.68
C MET A 154 7.99 12.02 23.18
N LEU A 155 7.66 13.06 22.41
CA LEU A 155 7.55 13.02 20.95
C LEU A 155 8.88 12.65 20.30
N SER A 156 9.98 13.30 20.70
CA SER A 156 11.33 12.97 20.22
C SER A 156 11.72 11.51 20.49
N LYS A 157 11.46 11.00 21.70
CA LYS A 157 11.73 9.59 22.06
C LYS A 157 10.90 8.59 21.25
N LEU A 158 9.64 8.93 20.96
CA LEU A 158 8.79 8.06 20.15
C LEU A 158 9.26 8.09 18.68
N LEU A 159 9.50 9.28 18.12
CA LEU A 159 9.95 9.46 16.73
C LEU A 159 11.30 8.78 16.44
N SER A 160 12.21 8.70 17.40
CA SER A 160 13.52 8.02 17.21
C SER A 160 13.39 6.52 16.96
N SER A 161 12.29 5.90 17.40
CA SER A 161 12.02 4.47 17.25
C SER A 161 11.24 4.12 15.97
N GLY A 162 10.83 5.13 15.21
CA GLY A 162 9.90 4.99 14.09
C GLY A 162 10.54 4.80 12.71
N PRO A 163 9.75 4.31 11.73
CA PRO A 163 10.14 4.35 10.32
C PRO A 163 10.22 5.81 9.85
N LYS A 164 11.39 6.22 9.35
CA LYS A 164 11.64 7.57 8.85
C LYS A 164 10.95 7.77 7.49
N GLY A 165 10.36 8.94 7.29
CA GLY A 165 9.61 9.27 6.08
C GLY A 165 9.71 10.75 5.69
N GLU A 166 9.06 11.07 4.57
CA GLU A 166 8.85 12.43 4.10
C GLU A 166 7.57 12.99 4.72
N LEU A 167 7.61 14.21 5.23
CA LEU A 167 6.47 14.86 5.85
C LEU A 167 6.31 16.29 5.35
N ASP A 168 5.13 16.59 4.80
CA ASP A 168 4.76 17.94 4.46
C ASP A 168 4.06 18.63 5.63
N ILE A 169 4.57 19.77 6.07
CA ILE A 169 3.99 20.52 7.19
C ILE A 169 3.30 21.77 6.63
N ILE A 170 2.00 21.89 6.91
CA ILE A 170 1.14 22.96 6.46
C ILE A 170 0.59 23.69 7.68
N SER A 171 0.82 24.99 7.77
CA SER A 171 0.22 25.86 8.79
C SER A 171 -1.01 26.56 8.23
N VAL A 172 -2.04 26.72 9.06
CA VAL A 172 -3.13 27.65 8.76
C VAL A 172 -2.58 29.08 8.71
N LEU A 173 -2.90 29.82 7.64
CA LEU A 173 -2.37 31.16 7.39
C LEU A 173 -2.81 32.20 8.43
N GLU A 174 -4.04 32.07 8.94
CA GLU A 174 -4.70 33.08 9.79
C GLU A 174 -4.36 32.97 11.27
N ASP A 175 -3.58 31.96 11.68
CA ASP A 175 -3.21 31.74 13.09
C ASP A 175 -1.67 31.75 13.28
N PRO A 176 -1.10 32.78 13.95
CA PRO A 176 0.34 32.82 14.21
C PRO A 176 0.79 31.71 15.16
N ARG A 177 -0.07 31.23 16.07
CA ARG A 177 0.28 30.14 17.00
C ARG A 177 0.41 28.81 16.26
N ALA A 178 -0.45 28.57 15.28
CA ALA A 178 -0.35 27.38 14.42
C ALA A 178 0.99 27.33 13.69
N TYR A 179 1.52 28.49 13.27
CA TYR A 179 2.83 28.57 12.63
C TYR A 179 3.98 28.29 13.61
N GLU A 180 3.91 28.82 14.83
CA GLU A 180 4.91 28.55 15.88
C GLU A 180 4.94 27.06 16.24
N ILE A 181 3.77 26.44 16.43
CA ILE A 181 3.66 25.00 16.69
C ILE A 181 4.17 24.18 15.50
N ALA A 182 3.85 24.57 14.27
CA ALA A 182 4.37 23.90 13.07
C ALA A 182 5.89 24.00 12.98
N SER A 183 6.47 25.14 13.38
CA SER A 183 7.93 25.34 13.43
C SER A 183 8.58 24.46 14.49
N ASP A 184 8.00 24.38 15.68
CA ASP A 184 8.50 23.53 16.77
C ASP A 184 8.46 22.05 16.37
N ILE A 185 7.34 21.61 15.80
CA ILE A 185 7.19 20.24 15.28
C ILE A 185 8.25 19.98 14.21
N LYS A 186 8.44 20.90 13.27
CA LYS A 186 9.46 20.76 12.23
C LYS A 186 10.85 20.55 12.83
N GLU A 187 11.24 21.39 13.79
CA GLU A 187 12.55 21.28 14.46
C GLU A 187 12.73 19.91 15.15
N ILE A 188 11.68 19.41 15.81
CA ILE A 188 11.72 18.09 16.45
C ILE A 188 11.89 16.98 15.40
N PHE A 189 11.13 17.02 14.31
CA PHE A 189 11.21 16.03 13.24
C PHE A 189 12.57 16.03 12.54
N ASP A 190 13.12 17.21 12.24
CA ASP A 190 14.45 17.37 11.64
C ASP A 190 15.55 16.80 12.56
N LYS A 191 15.49 17.09 13.87
CA LYS A 191 16.42 16.52 14.87
C LYS A 191 16.36 14.99 14.94
N GLN A 192 15.22 14.39 14.65
CA GLN A 192 15.05 12.93 14.62
C GLN A 192 15.37 12.30 13.26
N GLY A 193 15.81 13.11 12.28
CA GLY A 193 16.24 12.68 10.96
C GLY A 193 15.08 12.34 10.03
N TRP A 194 13.93 12.99 10.20
CA TRP A 194 12.83 12.97 9.23
C TRP A 194 13.09 13.98 8.10
N SER A 195 12.59 13.68 6.90
CA SER A 195 12.69 14.60 5.77
C SER A 195 11.46 15.51 5.77
N THR A 196 11.56 16.69 6.38
CA THR A 196 10.47 17.67 6.37
C THR A 196 10.62 18.66 5.23
N SER A 197 9.51 19.06 4.61
CA SER A 197 9.51 20.14 3.62
C SER A 197 9.43 21.53 4.28
N GLU A 198 9.49 22.60 3.48
CA GLU A 198 9.24 23.95 3.98
C GLU A 198 7.82 24.08 4.52
N ILE A 199 7.63 24.91 5.57
CA ILE A 199 6.31 25.10 6.18
C ILE A 199 5.43 25.88 5.21
N ILE A 200 4.45 25.21 4.62
CA ILE A 200 3.53 25.83 3.66
C ILE A 200 2.44 26.53 4.47
N ARG A 201 2.21 27.82 4.23
CA ARG A 201 1.06 28.54 4.81
C ARG A 201 -0.10 28.47 3.83
N SER A 202 -1.21 27.88 4.26
CA SER A 202 -2.39 27.70 3.42
C SER A 202 -3.64 28.27 4.09
N ALA A 203 -4.52 28.88 3.29
CA ALA A 203 -5.83 29.29 3.74
C ALA A 203 -6.80 28.09 3.70
N PHE A 204 -7.52 27.85 4.80
CA PHE A 204 -8.51 26.79 4.90
C PHE A 204 -9.88 27.40 5.17
N SER A 205 -10.90 27.01 4.40
CA SER A 205 -12.29 27.49 4.61
C SER A 205 -12.88 27.05 5.94
N SER A 206 -12.39 25.94 6.49
CA SER A 206 -12.70 25.43 7.82
C SER A 206 -11.39 24.94 8.44
N PRO A 207 -10.69 25.77 9.24
CA PRO A 207 -9.41 25.36 9.82
C PRO A 207 -9.64 24.18 10.78
N PRO A 208 -8.77 23.15 10.74
CA PRO A 208 -8.89 22.03 11.66
C PRO A 208 -8.57 22.47 13.10
N GLU A 209 -9.20 21.84 14.08
CA GLU A 209 -8.78 21.96 15.48
C GLU A 209 -7.64 20.97 15.74
N GLY A 210 -6.50 21.48 16.20
CA GLY A 210 -5.31 20.66 16.46
C GLY A 210 -4.53 20.26 15.19
N ILE A 211 -4.04 19.02 15.16
CA ILE A 211 -3.21 18.47 14.08
C ILE A 211 -4.07 17.55 13.21
N MET A 212 -4.09 17.79 11.91
CA MET A 212 -4.78 16.94 10.93
C MET A 212 -3.77 16.27 10.01
N LEU A 213 -3.77 14.94 9.99
CA LEU A 213 -2.98 14.14 9.06
C LEU A 213 -3.82 13.81 7.83
N ILE A 214 -3.34 14.23 6.66
CA ILE A 214 -4.01 14.01 5.39
C ILE A 214 -3.20 13.04 4.54
N ILE A 215 -3.88 12.01 4.04
CA ILE A 215 -3.36 11.02 3.10
C ILE A 215 -4.19 11.02 1.82
N HIS A 216 -3.57 10.68 0.69
CA HIS A 216 -4.27 10.62 -0.60
C HIS A 216 -5.38 9.56 -0.60
N SER A 217 -5.04 8.32 -0.27
CA SER A 217 -5.96 7.19 -0.17
C SER A 217 -5.49 6.17 0.87
N LYS A 218 -6.34 5.23 1.28
CA LYS A 218 -5.93 4.12 2.17
C LYS A 218 -4.95 3.16 1.50
N GLU A 219 -5.00 3.05 0.18
CA GLU A 219 -4.19 2.10 -0.60
C GLU A 219 -2.78 2.65 -0.88
N THR A 220 -2.67 3.97 -1.06
CA THR A 220 -1.41 4.69 -1.30
C THR A 220 -0.86 5.38 -0.04
N ALA A 221 -1.40 5.03 1.13
CA ALA A 221 -0.92 5.54 2.41
C ALA A 221 0.47 4.99 2.73
N PRO A 222 1.46 5.83 3.03
CA PRO A 222 2.78 5.34 3.38
C PRO A 222 2.76 4.58 4.71
N SER A 223 3.65 3.60 4.85
CA SER A 223 3.72 2.69 6.01
C SER A 223 3.91 3.41 7.34
N TYR A 224 4.53 4.61 7.34
CA TYR A 224 4.75 5.44 8.52
C TYR A 224 3.52 6.26 8.96
N ALA A 225 2.43 6.30 8.19
CA ALA A 225 1.24 7.10 8.52
C ALA A 225 0.57 6.69 9.82
N LYS A 226 0.37 5.38 9.99
CA LYS A 226 -0.22 4.82 11.21
C LYS A 226 0.67 5.01 12.43
N PHE A 227 2.00 5.02 12.21
CA PHE A 227 2.96 5.29 13.25
C PHE A 227 2.86 6.76 13.71
N LEU A 228 2.87 7.72 12.77
CA LEU A 228 2.77 9.14 13.11
C LEU A 228 1.47 9.47 13.84
N GLN A 229 0.34 8.95 13.37
CA GLN A 229 -0.94 9.15 14.05
C GLN A 229 -0.88 8.68 15.50
N ARG A 230 -0.37 7.47 15.75
CA ARG A 230 -0.24 6.92 17.10
C ARG A 230 0.73 7.72 17.95
N THR A 231 1.86 8.11 17.39
CA THR A 231 2.91 8.84 18.10
C THR A 231 2.41 10.20 18.56
N LEU A 232 1.73 10.95 17.70
CA LEU A 232 1.19 12.27 18.03
C LEU A 232 0.03 12.16 19.05
N THR A 233 -0.87 11.17 18.89
CA THR A 233 -1.92 10.92 19.89
C THR A 233 -1.32 10.51 21.25
N THR A 234 -0.25 9.71 21.25
CA THR A 234 0.42 9.26 22.48
C THR A 234 1.15 10.42 23.18
N ALA A 235 1.65 11.39 22.41
CA ALA A 235 2.23 12.63 22.94
C ALA A 235 1.16 13.60 23.50
N GLY A 236 -0.13 13.25 23.42
CA GLY A 236 -1.24 14.06 23.94
C GLY A 236 -1.71 15.16 22.99
N LEU A 237 -1.35 15.09 21.71
CA LEU A 237 -1.78 16.07 20.71
C LEU A 237 -3.15 15.67 20.13
N PRO A 238 -4.09 16.62 19.95
CA PRO A 238 -5.35 16.37 19.28
C PRO A 238 -5.08 16.10 17.80
N VAL A 239 -5.26 14.84 17.37
CA VAL A 239 -4.95 14.39 16.00
C VAL A 239 -6.20 13.87 15.31
N SER A 240 -6.51 14.42 14.15
CA SER A 240 -7.52 13.91 13.22
C SER A 240 -6.84 13.35 11.96
N ALA A 241 -7.49 12.39 11.29
CA ALA A 241 -6.99 11.82 10.04
C ALA A 241 -8.05 11.97 8.94
N GLN A 242 -7.66 12.50 7.79
CA GLN A 242 -8.56 12.70 6.65
C GLN A 242 -7.96 12.12 5.37
N ILE A 243 -8.84 11.65 4.49
CA ILE A 243 -8.47 11.16 3.16
C ILE A 243 -8.88 12.22 2.14
N SER A 244 -7.95 12.65 1.30
CA SER A 244 -8.21 13.63 0.26
C SER A 244 -7.33 13.40 -0.96
N ASN A 245 -7.97 13.13 -2.09
CA ASN A 245 -7.30 12.86 -3.37
C ASN A 245 -6.58 14.10 -3.95
N LYS A 246 -6.67 15.27 -3.30
CA LYS A 246 -5.98 16.50 -3.70
C LYS A 246 -4.49 16.51 -3.32
N TYR A 247 -4.09 15.65 -2.37
CA TYR A 247 -2.73 15.58 -1.86
C TYR A 247 -1.94 14.50 -2.58
N ARG A 248 -0.60 14.54 -2.49
CA ARG A 248 0.30 13.66 -3.24
C ARG A 248 0.22 12.21 -2.73
N GLU A 249 0.19 11.25 -3.66
CA GLU A 249 0.26 9.82 -3.32
C GLU A 249 1.59 9.47 -2.62
N TRP A 250 1.59 8.45 -1.76
CA TRP A 250 2.79 7.97 -1.04
C TRP A 250 3.42 8.97 -0.06
N SER A 251 2.71 10.06 0.25
CA SER A 251 3.16 11.11 1.17
C SER A 251 2.10 11.41 2.23
N ILE A 252 2.50 12.12 3.29
CA ILE A 252 1.60 12.60 4.33
C ILE A 252 1.75 14.10 4.43
N SER A 253 0.61 14.79 4.41
CA SER A 253 0.56 16.20 4.73
C SER A 253 -0.04 16.40 6.12
N MET A 254 0.72 17.01 7.02
CA MET A 254 0.31 17.41 8.34
C MET A 254 -0.16 18.87 8.30
N VAL A 255 -1.43 19.09 8.58
CA VAL A 255 -2.00 20.43 8.74
C VAL A 255 -2.06 20.74 10.23
N VAL A 256 -1.38 21.80 10.65
CA VAL A 256 -1.46 22.36 12.00
C VAL A 256 -2.48 23.49 11.99
N GLY A 257 -3.58 23.28 12.70
CA GLY A 257 -4.67 24.24 12.83
C GLY A 257 -4.75 24.87 14.21
N HIS A 258 -5.93 25.39 14.55
CA HIS A 258 -6.10 26.17 15.76
C HIS A 258 -6.06 25.27 17.00
N THR A 259 -5.24 25.65 17.97
CA THR A 259 -5.23 25.06 19.31
C THR A 259 -5.92 26.05 20.25
N GLY A 260 -7.14 25.70 20.68
CA GLY A 260 -7.93 26.48 21.64
C GLY A 260 -7.31 26.58 23.02
#